data_AF-A0A0H1R5X7-F1
#
_entry.id   AF-A0A0H1R5X7-F1
#
_cell.length_a   1.000
_cell.length_b   1.000
_cell.length_c   1.000
_cell.angle_alpha   90.00
_cell.angle_beta   90.00
_cell.angle_gamma   90.00
#
_symmetry.space_group_name_H-M   'P 1'
#
loop_
_entity.id
_entity.type
_entity.pdbx_description
1 polymer ?
#
loop_
_entity_poly.entity_id
_entity_poly.type
_entity_poly.pdbx_seq_one_letter_code
_entity_poly.pdbx_strand_id
1 'polypeptide(L)' 'MGTAASSNGILTLRHIADTLAEMHELPRRQANEILTQVVELIAKSLKKGEKIRLSGLGILQVRKR' A
#
# COMPACT_ATOMS: atom_id res chain seq x y z
N MET A 1 -27.44 -1.72 11.23
CA MET A 1 -27.01 -0.31 11.20
C MET A 1 -25.74 -0.20 12.03
N GLY A 2 -24.62 0.16 11.42
CA GLY A 2 -23.32 0.28 12.09
C GLY A 2 -22.40 1.15 11.25
N THR A 3 -22.59 2.45 11.36
CA THR A 3 -21.80 3.50 10.71
C THR A 3 -20.38 3.49 11.25
N ALA A 4 -19.39 3.10 10.44
CA ALA A 4 -17.98 3.32 10.76
C ALA A 4 -17.51 4.59 10.05
N ALA A 5 -17.06 5.53 10.86
CA ALA A 5 -16.76 6.92 10.58
C ALA A 5 -16.03 7.20 9.25
N SER A 6 -16.56 8.18 8.51
CA SER A 6 -15.82 8.95 7.52
C SER A 6 -14.77 9.82 8.22
N SER A 7 -13.70 9.21 8.73
CA SER A 7 -12.50 9.95 9.04
C SER A 7 -11.82 10.26 7.70
N ASN A 8 -11.66 11.53 7.38
CA ASN A 8 -10.69 12.01 6.38
C ASN A 8 -9.23 11.71 6.83
N GLY A 9 -9.02 10.62 7.58
CA GLY A 9 -7.73 10.12 7.98
C GLY A 9 -7.11 9.47 6.76
N ILE A 10 -6.20 10.19 6.11
CA ILE A 10 -5.35 9.62 5.08
C ILE A 10 -4.73 8.36 5.66
N LEU A 11 -5.06 7.21 5.08
CA LEU A 11 -4.42 5.95 5.43
C LEU A 11 -2.98 6.03 4.91
N THR A 12 -2.08 6.52 5.76
CA THR A 12 -0.67 6.68 5.43
C THR A 12 0.03 5.33 5.47
N LEU A 13 1.16 5.23 4.77
CA LEU A 13 2.01 4.05 4.82
C LEU A 13 2.43 3.67 6.25
N ARG A 14 2.57 4.65 7.15
CA ARG A 14 2.90 4.39 8.56
C ARG A 14 1.79 3.66 9.29
N HIS A 15 0.53 4.07 9.10
CA HIS A 15 -0.61 3.37 9.71
C HIS A 15 -0.68 1.92 9.22
N ILE A 16 -0.47 1.71 7.92
CA ILE A 16 -0.44 0.36 7.34
C ILE A 16 0.75 -0.44 7.90
N ALA A 17 1.93 0.17 8.03
CA ALA A 17 3.14 -0.47 8.56
C ALA A 17 2.96 -0.89 10.02
N ASP A 18 2.34 -0.05 10.84
CA ASP A 18 2.07 -0.35 12.24
C ASP A 18 1.08 -1.51 12.37
N THR A 19 -0.01 -1.53 11.58
CA THR A 19 -0.95 -2.65 11.56
C THR A 19 -0.30 -3.95 11.07
N LEU A 20 0.59 -3.87 10.06
CA LEU A 20 1.30 -5.04 9.53
C LEU A 20 2.34 -5.57 10.52
N ALA A 21 3.03 -4.68 11.22
CA ALA A 21 3.96 -5.01 12.29
C ALA A 21 3.25 -5.73 13.44
N GLU A 22 2.06 -5.26 13.83
CA GLU A 22 1.24 -5.91 14.86
C GLU A 22 0.70 -7.27 14.40
N MET A 23 0.23 -7.40 13.15
CA MET A 23 -0.32 -8.65 12.63
C MET A 23 0.72 -9.75 12.42
N HIS A 24 1.95 -9.40 12.04
CA HIS A 24 3.01 -10.36 11.73
C HIS A 24 4.11 -10.41 12.79
N GLU A 25 3.94 -9.73 13.93
CA GLU A 25 4.96 -9.56 14.99
C GLU A 25 6.33 -9.10 14.44
N LEU A 26 6.30 -8.30 13.36
CA LEU A 26 7.50 -7.78 12.72
C LEU A 26 7.93 -6.48 13.38
N PRO A 27 9.25 -6.21 13.45
CA PRO A 27 9.72 -4.91 13.90
C PRO A 27 9.21 -3.82 12.96
N ARG A 28 8.68 -2.71 13.51
CA ARG A 28 8.11 -1.58 12.75
C ARG A 28 9.02 -1.08 11.63
N ARG A 29 10.34 -1.08 11.86
CA ARG A 29 11.34 -0.75 10.84
C ARG A 29 11.22 -1.64 9.61
N GLN A 30 11.16 -2.95 9.83
CA GLN A 30 11.09 -3.93 8.76
C GLN A 30 9.75 -3.90 8.03
N ALA A 31 8.64 -3.75 8.76
CA ALA A 31 7.33 -3.56 8.13
C ALA A 31 7.31 -2.32 7.21
N ASN A 32 7.91 -1.21 7.66
CA ASN A 32 7.99 0.02 6.88
C ASN A 32 8.91 -0.11 5.66
N GLU A 33 10.04 -0.82 5.79
CA GLU A 33 10.93 -1.14 4.66
C GLU A 33 10.24 -2.02 3.62
N ILE A 34 9.55 -3.09 4.04
CA ILE A 34 8.82 -3.98 3.13
C ILE A 34 7.74 -3.20 2.38
N LEU A 35 6.94 -2.39 3.07
CA LEU A 35 5.94 -1.54 2.42
C LEU A 35 6.56 -0.56 1.43
N THR A 36 7.66 0.08 1.81
CA THR A 36 8.38 1.02 0.93
C THR A 36 8.87 0.31 -0.32
N GLN A 37 9.45 -0.88 -0.19
CA GLN A 37 9.92 -1.67 -1.33
C GLN A 37 8.79 -2.13 -2.25
N VAL A 38 7.65 -2.55 -1.69
CA VAL A 38 6.46 -2.92 -2.48
C VAL A 38 5.97 -1.73 -3.30
N VAL A 39 5.85 -0.55 -2.68
CA VAL A 39 5.46 0.68 -3.38
C VAL A 39 6.48 1.06 -4.46
N GLU A 40 7.78 0.93 -4.18
CA GLU A 40 8.83 1.17 -5.17
C GLU A 40 8.77 0.23 -6.37
N LEU A 41 8.58 -1.07 -6.14
CA LEU A 41 8.42 -2.08 -7.19
C LEU A 41 7.21 -1.74 -8.06
N ILE A 42 6.09 -1.41 -7.43
CA ILE A 42 4.88 -0.95 -8.11
C ILE A 42 5.19 0.29 -8.95
N ALA A 43 5.80 1.32 -8.36
CA ALA A 43 6.14 2.56 -9.07
C ALA A 43 7.09 2.32 -10.25
N LYS A 44 8.09 1.43 -10.10
CA LYS A 44 9.04 1.07 -11.17
C LYS A 44 8.35 0.34 -12.32
N SER A 45 7.51 -0.65 -12.04
CA SER A 45 6.73 -1.36 -13.06
C SER A 45 5.71 -0.43 -13.74
N LEU A 46 5.04 0.42 -12.97
CA LEU A 46 4.16 1.45 -13.49
C LEU A 46 4.89 2.43 -14.42
N LYS A 47 6.10 2.87 -14.07
CA LYS A 47 6.92 3.74 -14.93
C LYS A 47 7.35 3.06 -16.24
N LYS A 48 7.51 1.73 -16.24
CA LYS A 48 7.76 0.95 -17.45
C LYS A 48 6.51 0.77 -18.33
N GLY A 49 5.33 1.13 -17.82
CA GLY A 49 4.04 0.92 -18.50
C GLY A 49 3.47 -0.49 -18.30
N GLU A 50 4.00 -1.26 -17.35
CA GLU A 50 3.44 -2.57 -17.00
C GLU A 50 2.11 -2.41 -16.27
N LYS A 51 1.20 -3.36 -16.53
CA LYS A 51 -0.10 -3.46 -15.83
C LYS A 51 0.09 -4.34 -14.61
N ILE A 52 -0.10 -3.77 -13.43
CA ILE A 52 0.05 -4.52 -12.17
C ILE A 52 -1.34 -4.85 -11.66
N ARG A 53 -1.63 -6.15 -11.56
CA ARG A 53 -2.87 -6.63 -10.92
C ARG A 53 -2.60 -6.80 -9.43
N LEU A 54 -3.21 -5.95 -8.61
CA LEU A 54 -3.28 -6.13 -7.17
C LEU A 54 -4.65 -6.73 -6.84
N SER A 55 -4.68 -8.00 -6.45
CA SER A 55 -5.89 -8.65 -5.95
C SER A 55 -6.47 -7.87 -4.77
N GLY A 56 -7.72 -7.44 -4.87
CA GLY A 56 -8.39 -6.60 -3.85
C GLY A 56 -8.36 -5.09 -4.11
N LEU A 57 -7.47 -4.60 -4.99
CA LEU A 57 -7.37 -3.18 -5.35
C LEU A 57 -7.62 -2.91 -6.85
N GLY A 58 -7.44 -3.91 -7.70
CA GLY A 58 -7.67 -3.82 -9.15
C GLY A 58 -6.38 -3.77 -9.97
N ILE A 59 -6.46 -3.17 -11.15
CA ILE A 59 -5.32 -3.05 -12.08
C ILE A 59 -4.78 -1.63 -12.02
N LEU A 60 -3.55 -1.48 -11.55
CA LEU A 60 -2.81 -0.23 -11.63
C LEU A 60 -2.09 -0.20 -12.98
N GLN A 61 -2.33 0.86 -13.76
CA GLN A 61 -1.63 1.11 -15.01
C GLN A 61 -1.30 2.60 -15.11
N VAL A 62 -0.09 2.93 -15.56
CA VAL A 62 0.25 4.32 -15.91
C VAL A 62 -0.29 4.60 -17.29
N ARG A 63 -1.29 5.47 -17.36
CA ARG A 63 -1.70 6.11 -18.60
C ARG A 63 -0.87 7.37 -18.76
N LYS A 64 -0.04 7.44 -19.81
CA LYS A 64 0.56 8.72 -20.23
C LYS A 64 -0.59 9.72 -20.43
N ARG A 65 -0.52 10.84 -19.71
CA ARG A 65 -1.37 12.00 -19.95
C ARG A 65 -0.75 12.82 -21.05
#